data_AF-A0A4Y2WNM9-F1
#
_entry.id   AF-A0A4Y2WNM9-F1
#
_cell.length_a   1.000
_cell.length_b   1.000
_cell.length_c   1.000
_cell.angle_alpha   90.00
_cell.angle_beta   90.00
_cell.angle_gamma   90.00
#
_symmetry.space_group_name_H-M   'P 1'
#
loop_
_entity.id
_entity.type
_entity.pdbx_description
1 polymer ?
#
loop_
_entity_poly.entity_id
_entity_poly.type
_entity_poly.pdbx_seq_one_letter_code
_entity_poly.pdbx_strand_id
1 'polypeptide(L)'
;MLSDFRVGITTTRSFQKLMQTLLSDPVLRIFDPAKETIVTTDASLYGLGATICQKQADERRMTIANASRTLTPTESCYEQIEKEVLVVVRGCEIFRDCLTGIYFRLETDHKSLSPIFSNKNLDGLSPLLQRIKLRIMKFSYIIIHIQEKNCLPQINCQEHLPPKKLPAKIEAEIEEFIQMKFFSNTISQIRRTKSCTALR
;
A
#
# COMPACT_ATOMS: atom_id res chain seq x y z
N MET A 1 -20.27 11.92 26.58
CA MET A 1 -20.49 10.57 27.13
C MET A 1 -20.28 9.51 26.06
N LEU A 2 -19.05 9.03 25.86
CA LEU A 2 -18.77 7.74 25.23
C LEU A 2 -17.54 7.16 25.93
N SER A 3 -17.80 6.66 27.13
CA SER A 3 -16.88 5.92 27.99
C SER A 3 -16.55 4.57 27.37
N ASP A 4 -15.25 4.26 27.37
CA ASP A 4 -14.66 2.93 27.49
C ASP A 4 -15.10 1.84 26.51
N PHE A 5 -14.40 1.76 25.38
CA PHE A 5 -14.33 0.53 24.61
C PHE A 5 -13.56 -0.52 25.42
N ARG A 6 -14.27 -1.41 26.12
CA ARG A 6 -13.67 -2.53 26.87
C ARG A 6 -13.41 -3.70 25.92
N VAL A 7 -12.14 -4.01 25.67
CA VAL A 7 -11.74 -5.20 24.90
C VAL A 7 -12.06 -6.44 25.75
N GLY A 8 -13.10 -7.19 25.36
CA GLY A 8 -13.44 -8.45 26.00
C GLY A 8 -12.42 -9.56 25.73
N ILE A 9 -12.34 -10.56 26.60
CA ILE A 9 -11.38 -11.68 26.55
C ILE A 9 -11.49 -12.48 25.24
N THR A 10 -12.71 -12.58 24.69
CA THR A 10 -12.98 -13.22 23.38
C THR A 10 -12.34 -12.46 22.23
N THR A 11 -12.43 -11.12 22.25
CA THR A 11 -11.81 -10.22 21.28
C THR A 11 -10.29 -10.27 21.34
N THR A 12 -9.72 -10.42 22.54
CA THR A 12 -8.27 -10.57 22.71
C THR A 12 -7.77 -11.87 22.08
N ARG A 13 -8.52 -12.97 22.22
CA ARG A 13 -8.15 -14.28 21.64
C ARG A 13 -8.27 -14.29 20.11
N SER A 14 -9.29 -13.66 19.54
CA SER A 14 -9.40 -13.52 18.07
C SER A 14 -8.31 -12.60 17.52
N PHE A 15 -7.99 -11.50 18.21
CA PHE A 15 -6.87 -10.63 17.84
C PHE A 15 -5.53 -11.37 17.89
N GLN A 16 -5.25 -12.13 18.96
CA GLN A 16 -4.03 -12.93 19.05
C GLN A 16 -3.94 -14.00 17.96
N LYS A 17 -5.05 -14.66 17.61
CA LYS A 17 -5.09 -15.59 16.48
C LYS A 17 -4.80 -14.88 15.17
N LEU A 18 -5.40 -13.71 14.92
CA LEU A 18 -5.17 -12.91 13.73
C LEU A 18 -3.70 -12.49 13.63
N MET A 19 -3.11 -12.00 14.74
CA MET A 19 -1.68 -11.69 14.82
C MET A 19 -0.82 -12.92 14.55
N GLN A 20 -1.16 -14.09 15.12
CA GLN A 20 -0.45 -15.34 14.84
C GLN A 20 -0.55 -15.75 13.37
N THR A 21 -1.71 -15.64 12.74
CA THR A 21 -1.91 -15.94 11.32
C THR A 21 -1.12 -14.98 10.41
N LEU A 22 -1.12 -13.68 10.73
CA LEU A 22 -0.31 -12.68 10.04
C LEU A 22 1.19 -12.93 10.21
N LEU A 23 1.60 -13.54 11.32
CA LEU A 23 3.00 -13.86 11.61
C LEU A 23 3.46 -15.23 11.06
N SER A 24 2.53 -16.15 10.74
CA SER A 24 2.85 -17.55 10.41
C SER A 24 3.10 -17.84 8.93
N ASP A 25 2.55 -17.04 8.03
CA ASP A 25 2.70 -17.20 6.57
C ASP A 25 3.56 -16.05 6.04
N PRO A 26 4.46 -16.21 5.05
CA PRO A 26 5.11 -15.05 4.43
C PRO A 26 4.07 -14.37 3.53
N VAL A 27 3.16 -13.63 4.17
CA VAL A 27 2.20 -12.72 3.53
C VAL A 27 2.94 -11.74 2.62
N LEU A 28 4.21 -11.46 2.92
CA LEU A 28 5.11 -10.59 2.18
C LEU A 28 6.25 -11.37 1.52
N ARG A 29 6.49 -11.10 0.23
CA ARG A 29 7.61 -11.62 -0.56
C ARG A 29 8.69 -10.56 -0.79
N ILE A 30 9.91 -11.01 -1.05
CA ILE A 30 10.98 -10.14 -1.56
C ILE A 30 10.63 -9.70 -2.99
N PHE A 31 10.91 -8.43 -3.28
CA PHE A 31 10.75 -7.83 -4.60
C PHE A 31 11.73 -8.41 -5.63
N ASP A 32 11.22 -8.73 -6.81
CA ASP A 32 11.99 -9.26 -7.94
C ASP A 32 11.75 -8.41 -9.20
N PRO A 33 12.74 -7.67 -9.72
CA PRO A 33 12.54 -6.72 -10.81
C PRO A 33 12.15 -7.38 -12.14
N ALA A 34 12.35 -8.69 -12.30
CA ALA A 34 11.97 -9.41 -13.51
C ALA A 34 10.47 -9.74 -13.58
N LYS A 35 9.73 -9.58 -12.47
CA LYS A 35 8.31 -9.95 -12.38
C LYS A 35 7.39 -8.76 -12.62
N GLU A 36 6.23 -9.06 -13.18
CA GLU A 36 5.17 -8.07 -13.39
C GLU A 36 4.75 -7.48 -12.04
N THR A 37 4.99 -6.18 -11.89
CA THR A 37 4.72 -5.43 -10.67
C THR A 37 3.40 -4.67 -10.83
N ILE A 38 2.57 -4.78 -9.80
CA ILE A 38 1.23 -4.21 -9.73
C ILE A 38 1.17 -3.34 -8.48
N VAL A 39 0.80 -2.08 -8.65
CA VAL A 39 0.56 -1.15 -7.56
C VAL A 39 -0.94 -0.88 -7.50
N THR A 40 -1.53 -1.17 -6.36
CA THR A 40 -2.95 -0.96 -6.08
C THR A 40 -3.08 0.12 -5.02
N THR A 41 -3.93 1.11 -5.24
CA THR A 41 -4.16 2.22 -4.31
C THR A 41 -5.63 2.39 -4.00
N ASP A 42 -5.92 2.81 -2.77
CA ASP A 42 -7.26 3.14 -2.28
C ASP A 42 -7.18 4.41 -1.41
N ALA A 43 -8.07 5.37 -1.64
CA ALA A 43 -8.21 6.54 -0.79
C ALA A 43 -9.59 6.56 -0.13
N SER A 44 -9.59 6.59 1.20
CA SER A 44 -10.79 6.84 1.97
C SER A 44 -10.87 8.29 2.46
N LEU A 45 -11.99 8.62 3.09
CA LEU A 45 -12.21 9.92 3.71
C LEU A 45 -11.13 10.30 4.73
N TYR A 46 -10.47 9.31 5.34
CA TYR A 46 -9.58 9.49 6.48
C TYR A 46 -8.14 9.06 6.20
N GLY A 47 -7.93 8.14 5.28
CA GLY A 47 -6.66 7.48 5.09
C GLY A 47 -6.37 7.16 3.63
N LEU A 48 -5.09 6.96 3.37
CA LEU A 48 -4.55 6.58 2.08
C LEU A 48 -3.89 5.22 2.25
N GLY A 49 -4.20 4.29 1.36
CA GLY A 49 -3.62 2.95 1.30
C GLY A 49 -2.99 2.69 -0.06
N ALA A 50 -1.80 2.10 -0.05
CA ALA A 50 -1.13 1.63 -1.25
C ALA A 50 -0.45 0.29 -0.98
N THR A 51 -0.53 -0.60 -1.96
CA THR A 51 0.06 -1.94 -1.87
C THR A 51 0.79 -2.22 -3.16
N ILE A 52 1.98 -2.82 -3.03
CA ILE A 52 2.76 -3.33 -4.15
C ILE A 52 2.72 -4.86 -4.12
N CYS A 53 2.35 -5.43 -5.27
CA CYS A 53 2.23 -6.86 -5.51
C CYS A 53 3.03 -7.27 -6.74
N GLN A 54 3.44 -8.54 -6.77
CA GLN A 54 4.00 -9.15 -7.96
C GLN A 54 3.26 -10.44 -8.31
N LYS A 55 3.08 -10.67 -9.61
CA LYS A 55 2.63 -11.96 -10.08
C LYS A 55 3.74 -13.00 -9.98
N GLN A 56 3.40 -14.16 -9.44
CA GLN A 56 4.24 -15.35 -9.44
C GLN A 56 4.10 -16.13 -10.76
N ALA A 57 4.97 -17.12 -10.95
CA ALA A 57 4.87 -18.08 -12.06
C ALA A 57 3.51 -18.81 -12.08
N ASP A 58 2.89 -19.01 -10.90
CA ASP A 58 1.58 -19.64 -10.74
C ASP A 58 0.39 -18.68 -10.98
N GLU A 59 0.62 -17.51 -11.60
CA GLU A 59 -0.35 -16.41 -11.81
C GLU A 59 -0.94 -15.78 -10.52
N ARG A 60 -0.56 -16.30 -9.34
CA ARG A 60 -0.97 -15.74 -8.05
C ARG A 60 -0.29 -14.40 -7.79
N ARG A 61 -1.07 -13.42 -7.34
CA ARG A 61 -0.57 -12.12 -6.87
C ARG A 61 -0.07 -12.29 -5.43
N MET A 62 1.22 -11.99 -5.21
CA MET A 62 1.81 -11.98 -3.87
C MET A 62 2.13 -10.55 -3.47
N THR A 63 1.73 -10.19 -2.25
CA THR A 63 2.05 -8.88 -1.66
C THR A 63 3.54 -8.80 -1.33
N ILE A 64 4.14 -7.65 -1.58
CA ILE A 64 5.55 -7.36 -1.26
C ILE A 64 5.60 -6.40 -0.09
N ALA A 65 4.85 -5.31 -0.19
CA ALA A 65 4.73 -4.32 0.86
C ALA A 65 3.38 -3.63 0.80
N ASN A 66 2.91 -3.22 1.97
CA ASN A 66 1.74 -2.39 2.17
C ASN A 66 2.18 -1.08 2.83
N ALA A 67 1.57 0.02 2.42
CA ALA A 67 1.79 1.33 2.98
C ALA A 67 0.42 1.96 3.25
N SER A 68 0.25 2.51 4.45
CA SER A 68 -0.94 3.25 4.81
C SER A 68 -0.56 4.52 5.56
N ARG A 69 -1.37 5.57 5.41
CA ARG A 69 -1.15 6.85 6.08
C ARG A 69 -2.47 7.56 6.31
N THR A 70 -2.66 8.14 7.49
CA THR A 70 -3.79 9.03 7.76
C THR A 70 -3.60 10.38 7.05
N LEU A 71 -4.71 10.98 6.60
CA LEU A 71 -4.71 12.31 6.00
C LEU A 71 -4.37 13.39 7.03
N THR A 72 -3.58 14.38 6.62
CA THR A 72 -3.39 15.60 7.42
C THR A 72 -4.67 16.45 7.42
N PRO A 73 -4.83 17.39 8.37
CA PRO A 73 -6.00 18.28 8.38
C PRO A 73 -6.20 19.01 7.05
N THR A 74 -5.13 19.45 6.41
CA THR A 74 -5.19 20.11 5.09
C THR A 74 -5.63 19.15 3.99
N GLU A 75 -5.06 17.94 3.95
CA GLU A 75 -5.42 16.94 2.93
C GLU A 75 -6.83 16.35 3.15
N SER A 76 -7.36 16.40 4.38
CA SER A 76 -8.73 15.98 4.68
C SER A 76 -9.77 16.88 4.02
N CYS A 77 -9.43 18.14 3.76
CA CYS A 77 -10.27 19.13 3.06
C CYS A 77 -10.21 18.99 1.53
N TYR A 78 -9.37 18.10 0.99
CA TYR A 78 -9.31 17.87 -0.45
C TYR A 78 -10.55 17.15 -0.96
N GLU A 79 -10.87 17.41 -2.22
CA GLU A 79 -11.92 16.68 -2.93
C GLU A 79 -11.54 15.21 -3.08
N GLN A 80 -12.53 14.32 -3.21
CA GLN A 80 -12.27 12.87 -3.31
C GLN A 80 -11.28 12.56 -4.45
N ILE A 81 -11.47 13.18 -5.62
CA ILE A 81 -10.58 12.99 -6.78
C ILE A 81 -9.13 13.41 -6.45
N GLU A 82 -8.94 14.47 -5.68
CA GLU A 82 -7.60 14.94 -5.29
C GLU A 82 -6.95 13.99 -4.29
N LYS A 83 -7.72 13.40 -3.36
CA LYS A 83 -7.25 12.35 -2.44
C LYS A 83 -6.84 11.09 -3.17
N GLU A 84 -7.62 10.66 -4.16
CA GLU A 84 -7.32 9.53 -5.03
C GLU A 84 -6.00 9.73 -5.81
N VAL A 85 -5.82 10.90 -6.43
CA VAL A 85 -4.58 11.22 -7.14
C VAL A 85 -3.41 11.29 -6.14
N LEU A 86 -3.64 11.82 -4.94
CA LEU A 86 -2.62 11.92 -3.89
C LEU A 86 -2.15 10.54 -3.41
N VAL A 87 -3.04 9.57 -3.18
CA VAL A 87 -2.64 8.23 -2.74
C VAL A 87 -1.80 7.52 -3.80
N VAL A 88 -2.14 7.66 -5.08
CA VAL A 88 -1.38 7.08 -6.20
C VAL A 88 0.07 7.57 -6.16
N VAL A 89 0.24 8.90 -6.13
CA VAL A 89 1.58 9.50 -6.13
C VAL A 89 2.34 9.14 -4.86
N ARG A 90 1.68 9.19 -3.70
CA ARG A 90 2.33 8.88 -2.43
C ARG A 90 2.74 7.41 -2.35
N GLY A 91 1.89 6.50 -2.81
CA GLY A 91 2.19 5.08 -2.92
C GLY A 91 3.42 4.83 -3.81
N CYS A 92 3.45 5.45 -4.98
CA CYS A 92 4.59 5.34 -5.89
C CYS A 92 5.89 5.90 -5.29
N GLU A 93 5.81 6.97 -4.50
CA GLU A 93 6.97 7.54 -3.82
C GLU A 93 7.49 6.67 -2.67
N ILE A 94 6.60 6.04 -1.91
CA ILE A 94 6.98 5.11 -0.84
C ILE A 94 7.67 3.89 -1.46
N PHE A 95 7.14 3.38 -2.57
CA PHE A 95 7.72 2.24 -3.29
C PHE A 95 8.76 2.63 -4.34
N ARG A 96 9.34 3.84 -4.25
CA ARG A 96 10.26 4.38 -5.26
C ARG A 96 11.41 3.43 -5.57
N ASP A 97 12.00 2.81 -4.55
CA ASP A 97 13.16 1.92 -4.71
C ASP A 97 12.82 0.66 -5.52
N CYS A 98 11.56 0.22 -5.49
CA CYS A 98 11.06 -0.91 -6.27
C CYS A 98 10.60 -0.48 -7.67
N LEU A 99 10.03 0.71 -7.82
CA LEU A 99 9.37 1.17 -9.05
C LEU A 99 10.29 1.93 -10.02
N THR A 100 11.43 2.43 -9.55
CA THR A 100 12.34 3.21 -10.39
C THR A 100 12.99 2.30 -11.44
N GLY A 101 12.84 2.66 -12.73
CA GLY A 101 13.47 1.93 -13.84
C GLY A 101 12.68 0.72 -14.34
N ILE A 102 11.51 0.41 -13.76
CA ILE A 102 10.63 -0.66 -14.24
C ILE A 102 9.32 -0.11 -14.81
N TYR A 103 8.68 -0.90 -15.67
CA TYR A 103 7.32 -0.67 -16.13
C TYR A 103 6.34 -1.44 -15.25
N PHE A 104 5.39 -0.75 -14.62
CA PHE A 104 4.42 -1.38 -13.72
C PHE A 104 2.98 -1.04 -14.06
N ARG A 105 2.06 -1.86 -13.55
CA ARG A 105 0.62 -1.63 -13.64
C ARG A 105 0.14 -0.89 -12.40
N LEU A 106 -0.53 0.24 -12.61
CA LEU A 106 -1.23 0.97 -11.57
C LEU A 106 -2.72 0.62 -11.66
N GLU A 107 -3.23 -0.04 -10.63
CA GLU A 107 -4.63 -0.46 -10.52
C GLU A 107 -5.36 0.48 -9.56
N THR A 108 -6.44 1.09 -10.04
CA THR A 108 -7.28 2.01 -9.25
C THR A 108 -8.74 1.61 -9.36
N ASP A 109 -9.50 1.82 -8.29
CA ASP A 109 -10.95 1.61 -8.21
C ASP A 109 -11.76 2.75 -8.86
N HIS A 110 -11.12 3.91 -9.08
CA HIS A 110 -11.79 5.10 -9.60
C HIS A 110 -11.55 5.35 -11.10
N LYS A 111 -12.60 5.22 -11.93
CA LYS A 111 -12.53 5.40 -13.41
C LYS A 111 -12.01 6.76 -13.84
N SER A 112 -12.36 7.82 -13.11
CA SER A 112 -12.01 9.19 -13.50
C SER A 112 -10.51 9.50 -13.38
N LEU A 113 -9.72 8.63 -12.74
CA LEU A 113 -8.26 8.77 -12.67
C LEU A 113 -7.57 8.39 -13.98
N SER A 114 -8.15 7.45 -14.73
CA SER A 114 -7.59 6.99 -16.01
C SER A 114 -7.26 8.15 -16.97
N PRO A 115 -8.17 9.10 -17.27
CA PRO A 115 -7.84 10.21 -18.16
C PRO A 115 -6.82 11.19 -17.56
N ILE A 116 -6.79 11.38 -16.23
CA ILE A 116 -5.87 12.31 -15.56
C ILE A 116 -4.42 11.85 -15.75
N PHE A 117 -4.17 10.55 -15.61
CA PHE A 117 -2.84 9.96 -15.72
C PHE A 117 -2.47 9.53 -17.15
N SER A 118 -3.45 9.19 -17.98
CA SER A 118 -3.20 8.80 -19.38
C SER A 118 -2.92 9.99 -20.29
N ASN A 119 -3.56 11.14 -20.05
CA ASN A 119 -3.35 12.33 -20.87
C ASN A 119 -1.99 12.96 -20.54
N LYS A 120 -1.21 13.38 -21.53
CA LYS A 120 0.08 14.07 -21.30
C LYS A 120 -0.09 15.56 -20.98
N ASN A 121 -1.23 16.15 -21.33
CA ASN A 121 -1.47 17.58 -21.16
C ASN A 121 -1.76 17.93 -19.69
N LEU A 122 -1.25 19.08 -19.25
CA LEU A 122 -1.43 19.62 -17.89
C LEU A 122 -2.45 20.77 -17.86
N ASP A 123 -2.66 21.46 -18.98
CA ASP A 123 -3.38 22.74 -19.06
C ASP A 123 -4.86 22.67 -18.62
N GLY A 124 -5.47 21.49 -18.69
CA GLY A 124 -6.86 21.26 -18.27
C GLY A 124 -7.05 20.82 -16.82
N LEU A 125 -5.98 20.69 -16.03
CA LEU A 125 -6.03 20.21 -14.64
C LEU A 125 -5.95 21.38 -13.65
N SER A 126 -6.58 21.21 -12.47
CA SER A 126 -6.39 22.13 -11.33
C SER A 126 -4.89 22.28 -10.99
N PRO A 127 -4.41 23.45 -10.54
CA PRO A 127 -3.02 23.65 -10.14
C PRO A 127 -2.49 22.61 -9.15
N LEU A 128 -3.35 22.11 -8.24
CA LEU A 128 -2.97 21.03 -7.31
C LEU A 128 -2.70 19.72 -8.06
N LEU A 129 -3.61 19.33 -8.96
CA LEU A 129 -3.47 18.12 -9.77
C LEU A 129 -2.26 18.20 -10.70
N GLN A 130 -1.96 19.36 -11.28
CA GLN A 130 -0.75 19.57 -12.07
C GLN A 130 0.51 19.32 -11.23
N ARG A 131 0.59 19.91 -10.03
CA ARG A 131 1.72 19.71 -9.09
C ARG A 131 1.89 18.25 -8.70
N ILE A 132 0.79 17.56 -8.40
CA ILE A 132 0.84 16.14 -8.01
C ILE A 132 1.26 15.28 -9.21
N LYS A 133 0.72 15.54 -10.41
CA LYS A 133 1.06 14.82 -11.63
C LYS A 133 2.52 14.96 -12.03
N LEU A 134 3.13 16.14 -11.85
CA LEU A 134 4.57 16.31 -12.09
C LEU A 134 5.45 15.35 -11.26
N ARG A 135 5.01 14.98 -10.05
CA ARG A 135 5.76 14.05 -9.18
C ARG A 135 5.78 12.62 -9.70
N ILE A 136 4.72 12.19 -10.40
CA ILE A 136 4.61 10.82 -10.92
C ILE A 136 5.28 10.65 -12.29
N MET A 137 5.57 11.74 -13.01
CA MET A 137 6.16 11.69 -14.37
C MET A 137 7.52 11.00 -14.45
N LYS A 138 8.23 10.85 -13.31
CA LYS A 138 9.48 10.09 -13.22
C LYS A 138 9.30 8.57 -13.32
N PHE A 139 8.08 8.07 -13.18
CA PHE A 139 7.75 6.65 -13.17
C PHE A 139 7.14 6.22 -14.51
N SER A 140 7.41 4.97 -14.91
CA SER A 140 6.85 4.38 -16.13
C SER A 140 5.73 3.41 -15.76
N TYR A 141 4.49 3.72 -16.12
CA TYR A 141 3.34 2.92 -15.71
C TYR A 141 2.21 2.91 -16.74
N ILE A 142 1.31 1.94 -16.60
CA ILE A 142 -0.01 1.93 -17.22
C ILE A 142 -1.10 1.97 -16.15
N ILE A 143 -2.09 2.83 -16.31
CA ILE A 143 -3.22 2.89 -15.39
C ILE A 143 -4.36 1.99 -15.89
N ILE A 144 -4.87 1.14 -15.01
CA ILE A 144 -5.96 0.21 -15.28
C ILE A 144 -7.03 0.43 -14.21
N HIS A 145 -8.25 0.67 -14.66
CA HIS A 145 -9.40 0.70 -13.76
C HIS A 145 -9.83 -0.74 -13.44
N ILE A 146 -9.97 -1.04 -12.15
CA ILE A 146 -10.48 -2.32 -11.66
C ILE A 146 -11.77 -2.07 -10.90
N GLN A 147 -12.75 -2.95 -11.08
CA GLN A 147 -13.96 -2.93 -10.27
C GLN A 147 -13.65 -3.43 -8.86
N GLU A 148 -14.17 -2.77 -7.83
CA GLU A 148 -13.91 -3.03 -6.40
C GLU A 148 -13.96 -4.52 -6.01
N LYS A 149 -14.82 -5.32 -6.64
CA LYS A 149 -14.94 -6.77 -6.41
C LYS A 149 -13.68 -7.59 -6.71
N ASN A 150 -12.78 -7.05 -7.53
CA ASN A 150 -11.54 -7.69 -7.96
C ASN A 150 -10.29 -7.04 -7.35
N CYS A 151 -10.45 -5.99 -6.54
CA CYS A 151 -9.35 -5.40 -5.79
C CYS A 151 -8.87 -6.41 -4.74
N LEU A 152 -7.56 -6.43 -4.49
CA LEU A 152 -7.00 -7.32 -3.48
C LEU A 152 -7.67 -7.01 -2.12
N PRO A 153 -8.10 -8.04 -1.36
CA PRO A 153 -8.90 -7.87 -0.14
C PRO A 153 -8.16 -7.16 1.01
N GLN A 154 -6.89 -6.80 0.83
CA GLN A 154 -6.03 -6.23 1.88
C GLN A 154 -6.01 -4.69 1.93
N ILE A 155 -6.66 -3.98 0.99
CA ILE A 155 -6.48 -2.52 0.82
C ILE A 155 -7.76 -1.74 1.12
N ASN A 156 -8.84 -2.37 1.57
CA ASN A 156 -10.07 -1.64 1.90
C ASN A 156 -9.82 -0.66 3.05
N CYS A 157 -9.54 0.60 2.70
CA CYS A 157 -9.43 1.73 3.62
C CYS A 157 -10.83 2.27 3.99
N GLN A 158 -11.88 1.69 3.39
CA GLN A 158 -13.26 2.15 3.45
C GLN A 158 -14.00 1.84 4.78
N GLU A 159 -13.50 0.92 5.62
CA GLU A 159 -14.27 0.45 6.79
C GLU A 159 -13.59 0.61 8.15
N HIS A 160 -13.03 1.77 8.50
CA HIS A 160 -12.69 2.01 9.92
C HIS A 160 -13.00 3.44 10.35
N LEU A 161 -13.72 3.55 11.49
CA LEU A 161 -13.74 4.77 12.31
C LEU A 161 -12.30 5.27 12.48
N PRO A 162 -12.10 6.60 12.64
CA PRO A 162 -10.77 7.15 12.80
C PRO A 162 -10.01 6.36 13.87
N PRO A 163 -8.79 5.86 13.58
CA PRO A 163 -7.98 5.32 14.65
C PRO A 163 -7.85 6.45 15.68
N LYS A 164 -8.37 6.24 16.89
CA LYS A 164 -8.04 7.11 18.01
C LYS A 164 -6.52 7.17 18.01
N LYS A 165 -5.93 8.38 17.97
CA LYS A 165 -4.48 8.58 18.07
C LYS A 165 -3.96 7.58 19.09
N LEU A 166 -3.22 6.58 18.62
CA LEU A 166 -2.62 5.64 19.54
C LEU A 166 -1.60 6.48 20.34
N PRO A 167 -1.49 6.27 21.65
CA PRO A 167 -0.47 6.98 22.41
C PRO A 167 0.88 6.70 21.74
N ALA A 168 1.68 7.74 21.48
CA ALA A 168 2.89 7.71 20.65
C ALA A 168 3.88 6.58 21.00
N LYS A 169 3.79 6.07 22.23
CA LYS A 169 4.54 4.92 22.74
C LYS A 169 4.20 3.60 22.01
N ILE A 170 2.92 3.36 21.73
CA ILE A 170 2.46 2.13 21.04
C ILE A 170 2.78 2.22 19.55
N GLU A 171 2.69 3.41 18.95
CA GLU A 171 3.06 3.61 17.53
C GLU A 171 4.56 3.34 17.30
N ALA A 172 5.43 3.83 18.19
CA ALA A 172 6.87 3.56 18.13
C ALA A 172 7.21 2.07 18.32
N GLU A 173 6.54 1.39 19.27
CA GLU A 173 6.72 -0.06 19.49
C GLU A 173 6.27 -0.88 18.26
N ILE A 174 5.18 -0.50 17.59
CA ILE A 174 4.72 -1.17 16.37
C ILE A 174 5.70 -0.95 15.22
N GLU A 175 6.21 0.28 15.03
CA GLU A 175 7.20 0.58 13.99
C GLU A 175 8.51 -0.19 14.21
N GLU A 176 9.00 -0.25 15.45
CA GLU A 176 10.19 -1.01 15.81
C GLU A 176 9.99 -2.52 15.58
N PHE A 177 8.80 -3.04 15.91
CA PHE A 177 8.46 -4.45 15.69
C PHE A 177 8.36 -4.80 14.20
N ILE A 178 7.78 -3.90 13.39
CA ILE A 178 7.71 -4.03 11.92
C ILE A 178 9.12 -3.99 11.32
N GLN A 179 9.97 -3.04 11.72
CA GLN A 179 11.35 -2.94 11.22
C GLN A 179 12.19 -4.16 11.59
N MET A 180 12.12 -4.62 12.85
CA MET A 180 12.85 -5.80 13.31
C MET A 180 12.43 -7.06 12.53
N LYS A 181 11.11 -7.23 12.29
CA LYS A 181 10.58 -8.39 11.56
C LYS A 181 10.88 -8.32 10.07
N PHE A 182 10.78 -7.15 9.44
CA PHE A 182 11.23 -6.94 8.05
C PHE A 182 12.68 -7.38 7.91
N PHE A 183 13.58 -6.88 8.76
CA PHE A 183 15.00 -7.21 8.70
C PHE A 183 15.28 -8.71 8.89
N SER A 184 14.59 -9.37 9.82
CA SER A 184 14.71 -10.82 10.05
C SER A 184 14.18 -11.67 8.88
N ASN A 185 13.10 -11.24 8.24
CA ASN A 185 12.50 -11.91 7.08
C ASN A 185 13.36 -11.71 5.83
N THR A 186 13.94 -10.53 5.65
CA THR A 186 14.89 -10.24 4.58
C THR A 186 16.15 -11.09 4.74
N ILE A 187 16.72 -11.20 5.95
CA ILE A 187 17.92 -12.03 6.22
C ILE A 187 17.62 -13.53 6.01
N SER A 188 16.50 -14.04 6.51
CA SER A 188 16.16 -15.46 6.38
C SER A 188 15.88 -15.86 4.92
N GLN A 189 15.28 -14.97 4.14
CA GLN A 189 15.10 -15.23 2.70
C GLN A 189 16.39 -15.04 1.89
N ILE A 190 17.28 -14.10 2.23
CA ILE A 190 18.63 -13.99 1.62
C ILE A 190 19.46 -15.26 1.89
N ARG A 191 19.36 -15.84 3.10
CA ARG A 191 20.04 -17.11 3.41
C ARG A 191 19.52 -18.28 2.58
N ARG A 192 18.20 -18.31 2.31
CA ARG A 192 17.57 -19.33 1.45
C ARG A 192 17.88 -19.16 -0.04
N THR A 193 18.00 -17.93 -0.54
CA THR A 193 18.39 -17.70 -1.94
C THR A 193 19.85 -18.04 -2.17
N LYS A 194 20.75 -17.73 -1.21
CA LYS A 194 22.17 -18.12 -1.27
C LYS A 194 22.41 -19.63 -1.17
N SER A 195 21.57 -20.38 -0.45
CA SER A 195 21.66 -21.85 -0.44
C SER A 195 21.18 -22.48 -1.77
N CYS A 196 20.26 -21.83 -2.48
CA CYS A 196 19.79 -22.32 -3.79
C CYS A 196 20.75 -21.98 -4.95
N THR A 197 21.55 -20.91 -4.87
CA THR A 197 22.58 -20.59 -5.89
C THR A 197 23.90 -21.34 -5.69
N ALA A 198 24.12 -22.01 -4.56
CA ALA A 198 25.32 -22.81 -4.30
C ALA A 198 25.24 -24.28 -4.81
N LEU A 199 24.12 -24.68 -5.42
CA LEU A 199 23.88 -26.03 -5.96
C LEU A 199 23.85 -26.05 -7.51
N ARG A 200 24.47 -25.08 -8.17
CA ARG A 200 24.54 -25.02 -9.65
C ARG A 200 25.97 -24.99 -10.15
#